data_AF-A0A7X1CR99-F1
#
_entry.id   AF-A0A7X1CR99-F1
#
_cell.length_a   1.000
_cell.length_b   1.000
_cell.length_c   1.000
_cell.angle_alpha   90.00
_cell.angle_beta   90.00
_cell.angle_gamma   90.00
#
_symmetry.space_group_name_H-M   'P 1'
#
loop_
_entity.id
_entity.type
_entity.pdbx_description
1 polymer ?
#
loop_
_entity_poly.entity_id
_entity_poly.type
_entity_poly.pdbx_seq_one_letter_code
_entity_poly.pdbx_strand_id
1 'polypeptide(L)' 'MNPVENIMDLEKKMTANGYWYANSKKDLRMLVLAIANQGLIYVEEMDTKKNLLSVMTKKGIPLCKLQKAEERLR' A
#
# COMPACT_ATOMS: atom_id res chain seq x y z
N MET A 1 3.54 -15.53 -7.75
CA MET A 1 4.20 -14.28 -7.31
C MET A 1 4.38 -14.38 -5.80
N ASN A 2 5.62 -14.29 -5.34
CA ASN A 2 5.94 -14.42 -3.92
C ASN A 2 5.54 -13.11 -3.16
N PRO A 3 5.40 -13.14 -1.83
CA PRO A 3 5.01 -11.95 -1.07
C PRO A 3 5.97 -10.76 -1.20
N VAL A 4 7.27 -11.01 -1.32
CA VAL A 4 8.31 -9.98 -1.50
C VAL A 4 8.19 -9.31 -2.87
N GLU A 5 7.96 -10.07 -3.93
CA GLU A 5 7.69 -9.55 -5.29
C GLU A 5 6.46 -8.63 -5.30
N ASN A 6 5.40 -9.00 -4.58
CA ASN A 6 4.20 -8.17 -4.45
C ASN A 6 4.50 -6.82 -3.76
N ILE A 7 5.33 -6.81 -2.71
CA ILE A 7 5.74 -5.55 -2.07
C ILE A 7 6.55 -4.70 -3.02
N MET A 8 7.54 -5.28 -3.70
CA MET A 8 8.40 -4.54 -4.62
C MET A 8 7.59 -3.91 -5.76
N ASP A 9 6.60 -4.63 -6.30
CA ASP A 9 5.75 -4.09 -7.34
C ASP A 9 4.76 -3.04 -6.83
N LEU A 10 4.29 -3.16 -5.58
CA LEU A 10 3.57 -2.08 -4.90
C LEU A 10 4.45 -0.84 -4.77
N GLU A 11 5.69 -0.97 -4.29
CA GLU A 11 6.62 0.15 -4.14
C GLU A 11 6.93 0.83 -5.48
N LYS A 12 7.19 0.06 -6.55
CA LYS A 12 7.37 0.63 -7.91
C LYS A 12 6.15 1.43 -8.36
N LYS A 13 4.93 0.89 -8.17
CA LYS A 13 3.68 1.58 -8.52
C LYS A 13 3.49 2.84 -7.67
N MET A 14 3.83 2.79 -6.39
CA MET A 14 3.78 3.95 -5.49
C MET A 14 4.71 5.05 -5.97
N THR A 15 5.98 4.74 -6.23
CA THR A 15 6.97 5.70 -6.71
C THR A 15 6.57 6.28 -8.06
N ALA A 16 6.12 5.46 -9.01
CA ALA A 16 5.70 5.91 -10.34
C ALA A 16 4.49 6.86 -10.31
N ASN A 17 3.63 6.73 -9.30
CA ASN A 17 2.39 7.54 -9.16
C ASN A 17 2.48 8.59 -8.04
N GLY A 18 3.66 8.77 -7.42
CA GLY A 18 3.88 9.76 -6.36
C GLY A 18 3.10 9.50 -5.06
N TYR A 19 2.79 8.24 -4.74
CA TYR A 19 2.15 7.86 -3.48
C TYR A 19 3.18 7.43 -2.43
N TRP A 20 2.89 7.75 -1.17
CA TRP A 20 3.73 7.43 -0.01
C TRP A 20 2.86 6.92 1.12
N TYR A 21 3.43 6.17 2.06
CA TYR A 21 2.73 5.79 3.28
C TYR A 21 2.28 7.03 4.06
N ALA A 22 1.02 7.04 4.50
CA ALA A 22 0.48 8.12 5.32
C ALA A 22 1.15 8.14 6.70
N ASN A 23 1.38 6.96 7.28
CA ASN A 23 2.17 6.75 8.48
C ASN A 23 3.11 5.56 8.30
N SER A 24 4.32 5.83 7.79
CA SER A 24 5.27 4.80 7.38
C SER A 24 5.50 3.71 8.43
N LYS A 25 5.62 4.07 9.72
CA LYS A 25 5.87 3.08 10.79
C LYS A 25 4.68 2.14 11.01
N LYS A 26 3.46 2.68 11.05
CA LYS A 26 2.24 1.89 11.25
C LYS A 26 1.92 1.06 10.01
N ASP A 27 1.98 1.67 8.84
CA ASP A 27 1.56 1.09 7.57
C ASP A 27 2.48 -0.06 7.12
N LEU A 28 3.81 0.11 7.25
CA LEU A 28 4.76 -0.97 7.00
C LEU A 28 4.57 -2.15 7.95
N ARG A 29 4.30 -1.89 9.24
CA ARG A 29 4.03 -2.96 10.23
C ARG A 29 2.80 -3.78 9.83
N MET A 30 1.73 -3.14 9.36
CA MET A 30 0.52 -3.82 8.92
C MET A 30 0.76 -4.68 7.68
N LEU A 31 1.53 -4.18 6.71
CA LEU A 31 1.90 -4.94 5.51
C LEU A 31 2.73 -6.18 5.86
N VAL A 32 3.77 -6.03 6.70
CA VAL A 32 4.61 -7.15 7.16
C VAL A 32 3.78 -8.20 7.91
N LEU A 33 2.87 -7.78 8.80
CA LEU A 33 1.98 -8.69 9.52
C LEU A 33 1.04 -9.45 8.56
N ALA A 34 0.51 -8.77 7.54
CA ALA A 34 -0.35 -9.42 6.54
C ALA A 34 0.41 -10.47 5.73
N ILE A 35 1.66 -10.18 5.35
CA ILE A 35 2.54 -11.12 4.66
C ILE A 35 2.85 -12.33 5.53
N ALA A 36 3.23 -12.10 6.79
CA ALA A 36 3.58 -13.16 7.72
C ALA A 36 2.39 -14.10 8.00
N ASN A 37 1.16 -13.55 8.06
CA ASN A 37 -0.03 -14.33 8.39
C ASN A 37 -0.72 -14.98 7.17
N GLN A 38 -0.63 -14.41 5.96
CA GLN A 38 -1.45 -14.84 4.83
C GLN A 38 -0.66 -15.04 3.53
N GLY A 39 0.64 -14.73 3.50
CA GLY A 39 1.52 -14.92 2.33
C GLY A 39 1.16 -14.11 1.08
N LEU A 40 0.12 -13.27 1.11
CA LEU A 40 -0.37 -12.56 -0.06
C LEU A 40 -0.92 -11.18 0.32
N ILE A 41 -0.34 -10.13 -0.27
CA ILE A 41 -0.94 -8.79 -0.34
C ILE A 41 -1.53 -8.66 -1.75
N TYR A 42 -2.77 -8.19 -1.85
CA TYR A 42 -3.42 -7.94 -3.13
C TYR A 42 -3.85 -6.47 -3.17
N VAL A 43 -3.35 -5.71 -4.15
CA VAL A 43 -3.67 -4.28 -4.28
C VAL A 43 -4.82 -4.17 -5.28
N GLU A 44 -6.05 -3.92 -4.79
CA GLU A 44 -7.24 -4.04 -5.65
C GLU A 44 -7.48 -2.87 -6.60
N GLU A 45 -7.12 -1.64 -6.24
CA GLU A 45 -7.39 -0.54 -7.16
C GLU A 45 -6.60 0.71 -6.78
N MET A 46 -5.95 1.30 -7.78
CA MET A 46 -5.35 2.62 -7.65
C MET A 46 -6.33 3.64 -8.21
N ASP A 47 -7.14 4.23 -7.33
CA ASP A 47 -8.02 5.35 -7.67
C ASP A 47 -7.16 6.63 -7.80
N THR A 48 -6.66 6.87 -9.01
CA THR A 48 -5.82 8.03 -9.35
C THR A 48 -6.54 9.37 -9.25
N LYS A 49 -7.87 9.38 -9.05
CA LYS A 49 -8.65 10.61 -8.82
C LYS A 49 -8.67 11.04 -7.36
N LYS A 50 -8.24 10.18 -6.43
CA LYS A 50 -8.20 10.47 -4.99
C LYS A 50 -6.76 10.63 -4.52
N ASN A 51 -6.53 11.62 -3.65
CA ASN A 51 -5.23 11.84 -3.01
C ASN A 51 -4.87 10.73 -2.00
N LEU A 52 -5.81 9.82 -1.72
CA LEU A 52 -5.69 8.72 -0.77
C LEU A 52 -5.97 7.38 -1.46
N LEU A 53 -5.09 6.41 -1.22
CA LEU A 53 -5.23 5.04 -1.71
C LEU A 53 -5.26 4.07 -0.53
N SER A 54 -6.15 3.08 -0.56
CA SER A 54 -6.21 2.03 0.46
C SER A 54 -5.65 0.73 -0.09
N VAL A 55 -4.64 0.18 0.59
CA VAL A 55 -4.16 -1.18 0.33
C VAL A 55 -5.00 -2.13 1.17
N MET A 56 -5.52 -3.19 0.55
CA MET A 56 -6.43 -4.14 1.20
C MET A 56 -5.93 -5.58 1.04
N THR A 57 -6.60 -6.52 1.69
CA THR A 57 -6.45 -7.96 1.42
C THR A 57 -7.46 -8.39 0.36
N LYS A 58 -7.33 -9.61 -0.19
CA LYS A 58 -8.35 -10.22 -1.07
C LYS A 58 -9.74 -10.36 -0.43
N LYS A 59 -9.84 -10.26 0.90
CA LYS A 59 -11.12 -10.30 1.64
C LYS A 59 -11.69 -8.89 1.88
N GLY A 60 -11.12 -7.86 1.26
CA GLY A 60 -11.53 -6.46 1.45
C GLY A 60 -11.08 -5.84 2.79
N ILE A 61 -10.20 -6.51 3.55
CA ILE A 61 -9.71 -5.97 4.83
C ILE A 61 -8.64 -4.89 4.55
N PRO A 62 -8.81 -3.65 5.02
CA PRO A 62 -7.82 -2.60 4.82
C PRO A 62 -6.55 -2.85 5.65
N LEU A 63 -5.39 -2.70 5.00
CA LEU A 63 -4.06 -2.89 5.59
C LEU A 63 -3.37 -1.55 5.86
N CYS A 64 -3.31 -0.67 4.86
CA CYS A 64 -2.69 0.63 5.01
C CYS A 64 -3.28 1.67 4.07
N LYS A 65 -2.96 2.94 4.35
CA LYS A 65 -3.35 4.08 3.53
C LYS A 65 -2.12 4.76 2.95
N LEU A 66 -2.17 5.08 1.67
CA LEU A 66 -1.16 5.86 0.99
C LEU A 66 -1.73 7.24 0.68
N GLN A 67 -0.87 8.25 0.70
CA GLN A 67 -1.17 9.63 0.39
C GLN A 67 -0.31 10.10 -0.79
N LYS A 68 -0.86 10.96 -1.64
CA LYS A 68 -0.09 11.60 -2.71
C LYS A 68 0.92 12.59 -2.11
N ALA A 69 2.12 12.67 -2.68
CA ALA A 69 3.22 13.48 -2.17
C ALA A 69 2.86 14.97 -1.93
N GLU A 70 1.99 15.51 -2.79
CA GLU A 70 1.51 16.89 -2.77
C GLU A 70 0.74 17.25 -1.47
N GLU A 71 0.12 16.28 -0.80
CA GLU A 71 -0.61 16.51 0.47
C GLU A 71 0.27 16.36 1.72
N ARG A 72 1.41 15.67 1.64
CA ARG A 72 2.31 15.50 2.80
C ARG A 72 2.98 16.81 3.25
N LEU A 73 3.06 17.78 2.35
CA LEU A 73 3.72 19.08 2.56
C LEU A 73 2.74 20.20 2.96
N ARG A 74 1.43 19.90 3.07
CA ARG A 74 0.39 20.82 3.55
C ARG A 74 0.09 20.54 5.02
#